data_AF-A0A383BJH9-F1
#
_entry.id   AF-A0A383BJH9-F1
#
_cell.length_a   1.000
_cell.length_b   1.000
_cell.length_c   1.000
_cell.angle_alpha   90.00
_cell.angle_beta   90.00
_cell.angle_gamma   90.00
#
_symmetry.space_group_name_H-M   'P 1'
#
loop_
_entity.id
_entity.type
_entity.pdbx_description
1 polymer ?
#
loop_
_entity_poly.entity_id
_entity_poly.type
_entity_poly.pdbx_seq_one_letter_code
_entity_poly.pdbx_strand_id
1 'polypeptide(L)' 'LLDIERETFISLCGEQKSIERIEYMLKRGKPLRN' A
#
# COMPACT_ATOMS: atom_id res chain seq x y z
N LEU A 1 -19.08 -9.26 -2.59
CA LEU A 1 -17.76 -9.63 -2.04
C LEU A 1 -16.66 -8.87 -2.77
N LEU A 2 -16.50 -9.06 -4.09
CA LEU A 2 -15.45 -8.37 -4.87
C LEU A 2 -15.46 -6.83 -4.81
N ASP A 3 -16.65 -6.20 -4.79
CA ASP A 3 -16.72 -4.73 -4.75
C ASP A 3 -16.29 -4.16 -3.39
N ILE A 4 -16.65 -4.84 -2.31
CA ILE A 4 -16.25 -4.45 -0.94
C ILE A 4 -14.74 -4.59 -0.77
N GLU A 5 -14.15 -5.67 -1.29
CA GLU A 5 -12.70 -5.89 -1.28
C GLU A 5 -11.98 -4.83 -2.13
N ARG A 6 -12.55 -4.47 -3.30
CA ARG A 6 -12.03 -3.40 -4.16
C ARG A 6 -12.02 -2.05 -3.44
N GLU A 7 -13.14 -1.65 -2.84
CA GLU A 7 -13.25 -0.39 -2.11
C GLU A 7 -12.25 -0.33 -0.95
N THR A 8 -12.17 -1.42 -0.17
CA THR A 8 -11.21 -1.54 0.93
C THR A 8 -9.76 -1.43 0.44
N PHE A 9 -9.43 -2.10 -0.68
CA PHE A 9 -8.10 -2.04 -1.25
C PHE A 9 -7.74 -0.64 -1.76
N ILE A 10 -8.66 0.04 -2.46
CA ILE A 10 -8.45 1.41 -2.94
C ILE A 10 -8.22 2.36 -1.76
N SER A 11 -9.03 2.25 -0.71
CA SER A 11 -8.85 3.04 0.51
C SER A 11 -7.47 2.79 1.13
N LEU A 12 -7.06 1.51 1.24
CA LEU A 12 -5.75 1.14 1.79
C LEU A 12 -4.58 1.71 0.97
N CYS A 13 -4.68 1.72 -0.36
CA CYS A 13 -3.66 2.31 -1.22
C CYS A 13 -3.54 3.84 -1.05
N GLY A 14 -4.62 4.52 -0.66
CA GLY A 14 -4.64 5.95 -0.38
C GLY A 14 -4.05 6.35 0.98
N GLU A 15 -3.83 5.39 1.89
CA GLU A 15 -3.22 5.66 3.20
C GLU A 15 -1.78 6.16 3.04
N GLN A 16 -1.43 7.22 3.77
CA GLN A 16 -0.08 7.81 3.74
C GLN A 16 1.02 6.77 4.03
N LYS A 17 0.77 5.86 4.99
CA LYS A 17 1.69 4.76 5.31
C LYS A 17 1.89 3.79 4.15
N SER A 18 0.85 3.53 3.35
CA SER A 18 0.95 2.68 2.17
C SER A 18 1.83 3.33 1.11
N ILE A 19 1.64 4.63 0.87
CA ILE A 19 2.47 5.42 -0.06
C ILE A 19 3.94 5.40 0.39
N GLU A 20 4.22 5.70 1.66
CA GLU A 20 5.59 5.69 2.22
C GLU A 20 6.28 4.33 2.07
N ARG A 21 5.54 3.23 2.27
CA ARG A 21 6.06 1.88 2.10
C ARG A 21 6.37 1.56 0.63
N ILE A 22 5.49 1.98 -0.28
CA ILE A 22 5.70 1.84 -1.73
C ILE A 22 6.93 2.64 -2.14
N GLU A 23 7.04 3.90 -1.73
CA GLU A 23 8.22 4.73 -2.01
C GLU A 23 9.50 4.10 -1.48
N TYR A 24 9.49 3.57 -0.25
CA TYR A 24 10.64 2.86 0.31
C TYR A 24 11.04 1.68 -0.57
N MET A 25 10.07 0.85 -0.98
CA MET A 25 10.32 -0.32 -1.83
C MET A 25 10.93 0.08 -3.16
N LEU A 26 10.40 1.12 -3.81
CA LEU A 26 10.92 1.64 -5.07
C LEU A 26 12.33 2.21 -4.91
N LYS A 27 12.61 2.94 -3.81
CA LYS A 27 13.92 3.55 -3.55
C LYS A 27 15.00 2.54 -3.14
N ARG A 28 14.63 1.45 -2.44
CA ARG A 28 15.58 0.50 -1.83
C ARG A 28 15.62 -0.88 -2.50
N GLY A 29 14.66 -1.18 -3.36
CA GLY A 29 14.53 -2.50 -3.99
C GLY A 29 14.16 -3.63 -3.01
N LYS A 30 13.70 -3.30 -1.81
CA LYS A 30 13.35 -4.28 -0.77
C LYS A 30 12.15 -3.81 0.07
N PRO A 31 11.31 -4.73 0.59
CA PRO A 31 10.17 -4.39 1.44
C PRO A 31 10.59 -3.78 2.78
N LEU A 32 9.82 -2.79 3.24
CA LEU A 32 9.96 -2.25 4.59
C LEU A 32 9.40 -3.29 5.59
N ARG A 33 10.25 -3.79 6.48
CA ARG A 33 9.84 -4.73 7.55
C ARG A 33 9.49 -3.95 8.81
N ASN A 34 8.59 -4.52 9.62
CA ASN A 34 8.21 -3.97 10.93
C ASN A 34 9.32 -4.22 11.95
#